data_AF-A0A940UBK7-F1
#
_entry.id   AF-A0A940UBK7-F1
#
_cell.length_a   1.000
_cell.length_b   1.000
_cell.length_c   1.000
_cell.angle_alpha   90.00
_cell.angle_beta   90.00
_cell.angle_gamma   90.00
#
_symmetry.space_group_name_H-M   'P 1'
#
loop_
_entity.id
_entity.type
_entity.pdbx_description
1 polymer ?
#
loop_
_entity_poly.entity_id
_entity_poly.type
_entity_poly.pdbx_seq_one_letter_code
_entity_poly.pdbx_strand_id
1 'polypeptide(L)'
;MGTLIIVLTYIAYVFIVVVYTVKIVAWLRMPPHIRWDLYPVIHEEHYRYGGSYYEQQEWWTKPRPKNRWRSLLYSLKDNFYMGEYYERNRIYWLFLLPWHLGFIFIITFHILCFFAAVAMVSGLEIAAGSSQLAGKGFYYLLLVTGGIAFVTGTFGSIGMPIVRLADRGLRTYSMPMNYFNYLFFLVVYGSGLFAWLLLDPTLEEYRAYWVGLITLTPPTLHPMTVLHIILFDLFLIYLPFTRSTHYITRILAYFFIRWDDEPNLPGSELEQKICGLLGRKVSWEAKHIPAGKTWAEAATESGLPEKK
;
A
#
# COMPACT_ATOMS: atom_id res chain seq x y z
N MET A 1 31.82 7.16 -8.99
CA MET A 1 30.67 6.26 -8.76
C MET A 1 29.72 6.82 -7.69
N GLY A 2 30.20 7.24 -6.51
CA GLY A 2 29.36 7.80 -5.44
C GLY A 2 28.33 8.86 -5.89
N THR A 3 28.74 9.86 -6.67
CA THR A 3 27.84 10.92 -7.17
C THR A 3 26.73 10.39 -8.07
N LEU A 4 27.02 9.42 -8.96
CA LEU A 4 26.02 8.84 -9.85
C LEU A 4 24.95 8.07 -9.09
N ILE A 5 25.35 7.37 -8.03
CA ILE A 5 24.45 6.58 -7.18
C ILE A 5 23.51 7.52 -6.42
N ILE A 6 24.04 8.59 -5.81
CA ILE A 6 23.21 9.61 -5.15
C ILE A 6 22.18 10.21 -6.12
N VAL A 7 22.61 10.57 -7.34
CA VAL A 7 21.70 11.12 -8.36
C VAL A 7 20.63 10.09 -8.75
N LEU A 8 21.00 8.83 -8.95
CA LEU A 8 20.05 7.76 -9.24
C LEU A 8 19.02 7.59 -8.12
N THR A 9 19.46 7.56 -6.86
CA THR A 9 18.58 7.45 -5.69
C THR A 9 17.62 8.64 -5.60
N TYR A 10 18.08 9.87 -5.83
CA TYR A 10 17.19 11.02 -5.92
C TYR A 10 16.14 10.87 -7.03
N ILE A 11 16.56 10.46 -8.23
CA ILE A 11 15.64 10.22 -9.34
C ILE A 11 14.61 9.17 -8.94
N ALA A 12 15.03 8.05 -8.34
CA ALA A 12 14.15 6.96 -7.93
C ALA A 12 13.11 7.41 -6.89
N TYR A 13 13.53 8.12 -5.84
CA TYR A 13 12.63 8.65 -4.81
C TYR A 13 11.68 9.74 -5.31
N VAL A 14 12.17 10.68 -6.12
CA VAL A 14 11.30 11.70 -6.72
C VAL A 14 10.29 11.04 -7.66
N PHE A 15 10.75 10.09 -8.48
CA PHE A 15 9.91 9.38 -9.43
C PHE A 15 8.77 8.62 -8.75
N ILE A 16 9.09 7.79 -7.74
CA ILE A 16 8.06 6.99 -7.04
C ILE A 16 7.05 7.88 -6.32
N VAL A 17 7.49 8.97 -5.69
CA VAL A 17 6.59 9.96 -5.07
C VAL A 17 5.67 10.58 -6.11
N VAL A 18 6.21 11.11 -7.22
CA VAL A 18 5.42 11.75 -8.27
C VAL A 18 4.40 10.78 -8.87
N VAL A 19 4.82 9.57 -9.26
CA VAL A 19 3.91 8.61 -9.90
C VAL A 19 2.82 8.15 -8.92
N TYR A 20 3.13 7.93 -7.65
CA TYR A 20 2.11 7.60 -6.66
C TYR A 20 1.17 8.76 -6.37
N THR A 21 1.65 10.00 -6.29
CA THR A 21 0.77 11.16 -6.18
C THR A 21 -0.21 11.22 -7.35
N VAL A 22 0.29 11.05 -8.59
CA VAL A 22 -0.58 11.01 -9.79
C VAL A 22 -1.63 9.89 -9.68
N LYS A 23 -1.24 8.69 -9.27
CA LYS A 23 -2.16 7.55 -9.11
C LYS A 23 -3.19 7.77 -8.01
N ILE A 24 -2.78 8.28 -6.85
CA ILE A 24 -3.69 8.58 -5.73
C ILE A 24 -4.68 9.67 -6.14
N VAL A 25 -4.20 10.75 -6.78
CA VAL A 25 -5.08 11.83 -7.26
C VAL A 25 -6.05 11.31 -8.32
N ALA A 26 -5.61 10.45 -9.24
CA ALA A 26 -6.50 9.82 -10.21
C ALA A 26 -7.57 8.97 -9.53
N TRP A 27 -7.21 8.20 -8.48
CA TRP A 27 -8.12 7.38 -7.69
C TRP A 27 -9.15 8.21 -6.92
N LEU A 28 -8.70 9.28 -6.24
CA LEU A 28 -9.58 10.20 -5.50
C LEU A 28 -10.51 11.00 -6.41
N ARG A 29 -10.17 11.17 -7.69
CA ARG A 29 -11.00 11.84 -8.70
C ARG A 29 -11.98 10.90 -9.40
N MET A 30 -11.96 9.60 -9.11
CA MET A 30 -12.93 8.67 -9.70
C MET A 30 -14.35 9.04 -9.24
N PRO A 31 -15.37 8.78 -10.08
CA PRO A 31 -16.76 8.89 -9.66
C PRO A 31 -17.03 8.09 -8.38
N PRO A 32 -18.02 8.49 -7.56
CA PRO A 32 -18.48 7.68 -6.43
C PRO A 32 -18.74 6.24 -6.90
N HIS A 33 -18.32 5.27 -6.09
CA HIS A 33 -18.50 3.86 -6.42
C HIS A 33 -19.99 3.48 -6.40
N ILE A 34 -20.32 2.37 -7.06
CA ILE A 34 -21.65 1.76 -6.89
C ILE A 34 -21.76 1.34 -5.44
N ARG A 35 -22.76 1.89 -4.74
CA ARG A 35 -22.95 1.69 -3.32
C ARG A 35 -23.40 0.26 -3.04
N TRP A 36 -22.52 -0.53 -2.44
CA TRP A 36 -22.85 -1.78 -1.77
C TRP A 36 -22.45 -1.63 -0.30
N ASP A 37 -23.44 -1.50 0.58
CA ASP A 37 -23.20 -1.44 2.03
C ASP A 37 -22.72 -2.84 2.49
N LEU A 38 -21.40 -3.02 2.57
CA LEU A 38 -20.77 -4.29 2.93
C LEU A 38 -20.65 -4.42 4.45
N TYR A 39 -21.72 -4.92 5.08
CA TYR A 39 -21.70 -5.24 6.50
C TYR A 39 -20.78 -6.44 6.82
N PRO A 40 -20.08 -6.43 7.98
CA PRO A 40 -20.12 -5.40 9.01
C PRO A 40 -19.25 -4.17 8.71
N VAL A 41 -19.79 -2.97 9.00
CA VAL A 41 -19.04 -1.71 8.94
C VAL A 41 -18.29 -1.50 10.25
N ILE A 42 -16.95 -1.55 10.21
CA ILE A 42 -16.13 -1.69 11.42
C ILE A 42 -16.30 -0.52 12.40
N HIS A 43 -16.48 0.71 11.91
CA HIS A 43 -16.60 1.88 12.78
C HIS A 43 -17.98 2.02 13.46
N GLU A 44 -18.99 1.23 13.08
CA GLU A 44 -20.32 1.22 13.70
C GLU A 44 -20.31 0.52 15.07
N GLU A 45 -21.22 0.90 15.97
CA GLU A 45 -21.25 0.39 17.34
C GLU A 45 -21.53 -1.12 17.42
N HIS A 46 -22.51 -1.61 16.65
CA HIS A 46 -22.98 -3.01 16.68
C HIS A 46 -22.39 -3.90 15.57
N TYR A 47 -21.20 -3.54 15.04
CA TYR A 47 -20.55 -4.25 13.94
C TYR A 47 -20.33 -5.76 14.17
N ARG A 48 -20.18 -6.20 15.43
CA ARG A 48 -19.83 -7.60 15.77
C ARG A 48 -20.90 -8.61 15.38
N TYR A 49 -22.16 -8.19 15.32
CA TYR A 49 -23.30 -9.05 14.99
C TYR A 49 -23.86 -8.77 13.58
N GLY A 50 -23.13 -7.99 12.76
CA GLY A 50 -23.62 -7.55 11.46
C GLY A 50 -24.68 -6.45 11.54
N GLY A 51 -24.76 -5.75 12.68
CA GLY A 51 -25.74 -4.69 12.89
C GLY A 51 -25.58 -3.54 11.89
N SER A 52 -26.70 -3.04 11.39
CA SER A 52 -26.77 -1.89 10.49
C SER A 52 -27.54 -0.73 11.11
N TYR A 53 -27.15 0.51 10.80
CA TYR A 53 -27.97 1.67 11.14
C TYR A 53 -29.39 1.59 10.54
N TYR A 54 -29.62 0.80 9.48
CA TYR A 54 -30.97 0.55 8.92
C TYR A 54 -31.91 -0.14 9.91
N GLU A 55 -31.40 -0.78 10.95
CA GLU A 55 -32.22 -1.40 12.00
C GLU A 55 -32.90 -0.37 12.91
N GLN A 56 -32.41 0.88 12.91
CA GLN A 56 -33.00 1.94 13.70
C GLN A 56 -34.13 2.63 12.94
N GLN A 57 -35.28 2.78 13.58
CA GLN A 57 -36.33 3.66 13.06
C GLN A 57 -35.80 5.08 12.93
N GLU A 58 -36.21 5.75 11.85
CA GLU A 58 -35.79 7.12 11.53
C GLU A 58 -34.26 7.32 11.60
N TRP A 59 -33.49 6.31 11.17
CA TRP A 59 -32.02 6.36 11.21
C TRP A 59 -31.43 7.62 10.54
N TRP A 60 -32.14 8.20 9.57
CA TRP A 60 -31.72 9.40 8.84
C TRP A 60 -31.75 10.68 9.68
N THR A 61 -32.43 10.69 10.84
CA THR A 61 -32.45 11.84 11.77
C THR A 61 -31.43 11.70 12.90
N LYS A 62 -30.79 10.54 13.04
CA LYS A 62 -29.93 10.21 14.17
C LYS A 62 -28.45 10.48 13.88
N PRO A 63 -27.66 10.89 14.89
CA PRO A 63 -26.21 11.00 14.73
C PRO A 63 -25.59 9.62 14.51
N ARG A 64 -24.63 9.54 13.59
CA ARG A 64 -23.89 8.30 13.26
C ARG A 64 -22.45 8.40 13.77
N PRO A 65 -22.16 7.93 14.99
CA PRO A 65 -20.80 7.98 15.52
C PRO A 65 -19.89 7.02 14.74
N LYS A 66 -18.83 7.53 14.12
CA LYS A 66 -17.83 6.74 13.41
C LYS A 66 -16.58 6.57 14.26
N ASN A 67 -16.31 5.36 14.76
CA ASN A 67 -15.06 5.05 15.44
C ASN A 67 -13.90 4.81 14.45
N ARG A 68 -13.25 5.90 14.01
CA ARG A 68 -12.12 5.85 13.06
C ARG A 68 -10.90 5.08 13.60
N TRP A 69 -10.66 5.11 14.90
CA TRP A 69 -9.55 4.38 15.52
C TRP A 69 -9.71 2.87 15.36
N ARG A 70 -10.95 2.37 15.50
CA ARG A 70 -11.25 0.96 15.29
C ARG A 70 -11.03 0.53 13.83
N SER A 71 -11.46 1.35 12.86
CA SER A 71 -11.22 1.09 11.44
C SER A 71 -9.73 1.06 11.11
N LEU A 72 -8.94 1.98 11.67
CA LEU A 72 -7.49 1.99 11.53
C LEU A 72 -6.86 0.72 12.12
N LEU A 73 -7.20 0.36 13.37
CA LEU A 73 -6.69 -0.84 14.02
C LEU A 73 -7.06 -2.12 13.27
N TYR A 74 -8.28 -2.20 12.71
CA TYR A 74 -8.68 -3.33 11.88
C TYR A 74 -7.82 -3.40 10.61
N SER A 75 -7.65 -2.27 9.91
CA SER A 75 -6.84 -2.22 8.69
C SER A 75 -5.38 -2.63 8.97
N LEU A 76 -4.81 -2.16 10.09
CA LEU A 76 -3.48 -2.57 10.53
C LEU A 76 -3.43 -4.06 10.86
N LYS A 77 -4.37 -4.57 11.67
CA LYS A 77 -4.43 -6.00 12.01
C LYS A 77 -4.53 -6.87 10.77
N ASP A 78 -5.37 -6.49 9.81
CA ASP A 78 -5.54 -7.23 8.56
C ASP A 78 -4.25 -7.23 7.71
N ASN A 79 -3.54 -6.11 7.62
CA ASN A 79 -2.26 -6.04 6.90
C ASN A 79 -1.13 -6.83 7.58
N PHE A 80 -1.10 -6.88 8.92
CA PHE A 80 -0.06 -7.57 9.69
C PHE A 80 -0.34 -9.04 10.01
N TYR A 81 -1.59 -9.50 9.89
CA TYR A 81 -1.97 -10.87 10.21
C TYR A 81 -2.59 -11.63 9.04
N MET A 82 -3.34 -10.98 8.16
CA MET A 82 -3.99 -11.63 7.00
C MET A 82 -4.83 -12.86 7.37
N GLY A 83 -5.67 -12.73 8.40
CA GLY A 83 -6.37 -13.86 9.03
C GLY A 83 -7.24 -14.68 8.09
N GLU A 84 -7.93 -14.04 7.14
CA GLU A 84 -8.75 -14.74 6.13
C GLU A 84 -7.91 -15.73 5.29
N TYR A 85 -6.65 -15.40 5.01
CA TYR A 85 -5.74 -16.28 4.26
C TYR A 85 -5.25 -17.44 5.12
N TYR A 86 -5.04 -17.21 6.42
CA TYR A 86 -4.66 -18.28 7.37
C TYR A 86 -5.76 -19.35 7.45
N GLU A 87 -7.01 -18.93 7.55
CA GLU A 87 -8.16 -19.83 7.62
C GLU A 87 -8.36 -20.61 6.32
N ARG A 88 -8.20 -19.96 5.16
CA ARG A 88 -8.44 -20.58 3.85
C ARG A 88 -7.30 -21.46 3.35
N ASN A 89 -6.05 -21.02 3.52
CA ASN A 89 -4.87 -21.76 3.05
C ASN A 89 -3.63 -21.41 3.87
N ARG A 90 -3.37 -22.21 4.91
CA ARG A 90 -2.24 -22.01 5.85
C ARG A 90 -0.87 -22.01 5.17
N ILE A 91 -0.66 -22.84 4.16
CA ILE A 91 0.62 -22.92 3.43
C ILE A 91 0.82 -21.64 2.62
N TYR A 92 -0.21 -21.18 1.91
CA TYR A 92 -0.15 -19.90 1.19
C TYR A 92 0.11 -18.75 2.16
N TRP A 93 -0.59 -18.70 3.29
CA TRP A 93 -0.38 -17.70 4.33
C TRP A 93 1.05 -17.69 4.90
N LEU A 94 1.65 -18.86 5.12
CA LEU A 94 3.00 -19.00 5.67
C LEU A 94 4.06 -18.26 4.84
N PHE A 95 3.87 -18.17 3.51
CA PHE A 95 4.79 -17.43 2.63
C PHE A 95 4.27 -16.03 2.30
N LEU A 96 2.95 -15.86 2.20
CA LEU A 96 2.32 -14.58 1.91
C LEU A 96 2.59 -13.55 3.00
N LEU A 97 2.45 -13.96 4.28
CA LEU A 97 2.60 -13.05 5.40
C LEU A 97 4.05 -12.53 5.50
N PRO A 98 5.10 -13.37 5.55
CA PRO A 98 6.48 -12.89 5.51
C PRO A 98 6.80 -12.03 4.29
N TRP A 99 6.26 -12.37 3.11
CA TRP A 99 6.44 -11.54 1.92
C TRP A 99 5.86 -10.12 2.09
N HIS A 100 4.68 -10.01 2.71
CA HIS A 100 4.07 -8.71 3.02
C HIS A 100 4.77 -7.97 4.15
N LEU A 101 5.15 -8.66 5.23
CA LEU A 101 5.90 -8.06 6.33
C LEU A 101 7.24 -7.54 5.81
N GLY A 102 7.94 -8.30 4.96
CA GLY A 102 9.17 -7.85 4.31
C GLY A 102 8.99 -6.49 3.63
N PHE A 103 7.88 -6.34 2.90
CA PHE A 103 7.54 -5.10 2.22
C PHE A 103 7.11 -3.95 3.15
N ILE A 104 6.36 -4.22 4.22
CA ILE A 104 6.00 -3.19 5.22
C ILE A 104 7.26 -2.70 5.96
N PHE A 105 8.12 -3.63 6.35
CA PHE A 105 9.33 -3.34 7.11
C PHE A 105 10.40 -2.68 6.24
N ILE A 106 10.51 -2.97 4.93
CA ILE A 106 11.48 -2.27 4.08
C ILE A 106 11.10 -0.79 3.89
N ILE A 107 9.80 -0.48 3.76
CA ILE A 107 9.31 0.91 3.73
C ILE A 107 9.64 1.60 5.04
N THR A 108 9.29 0.95 6.16
CA THR A 108 9.55 1.49 7.50
C THR A 108 11.05 1.71 7.73
N PHE A 109 11.89 0.77 7.31
CA PHE A 109 13.34 0.85 7.40
C PHE A 109 13.90 2.06 6.66
N HIS A 110 13.51 2.30 5.40
CA HIS A 110 14.01 3.46 4.64
C HIS A 110 13.52 4.80 5.22
N ILE A 111 12.28 4.85 5.74
CA ILE A 111 11.80 6.04 6.47
C ILE A 111 12.65 6.28 7.72
N LEU A 112 12.96 5.22 8.49
CA LEU A 112 13.83 5.32 9.66
C LEU A 112 15.26 5.71 9.29
N CYS A 113 15.80 5.22 8.16
CA CYS A 113 17.13 5.61 7.67
C CYS A 113 17.20 7.11 7.37
N PHE A 114 16.17 7.66 6.72
CA PHE A 114 16.09 9.10 6.47
C PHE A 114 16.11 9.90 7.79
N PHE A 115 15.24 9.57 8.75
CA PHE A 115 15.21 10.28 10.03
C PHE A 115 16.47 10.07 10.88
N ALA A 116 17.08 8.88 10.83
CA ALA A 116 18.35 8.60 11.47
C ALA A 116 19.47 9.48 10.88
N ALA A 117 19.52 9.62 9.55
CA ALA A 117 20.50 10.47 8.89
C ALA A 117 20.29 11.96 9.22
N VAL A 118 19.04 12.45 9.26
CA VAL A 118 18.73 13.81 9.73
C VAL A 118 19.23 14.02 11.17
N ALA A 119 19.02 13.04 12.04
CA ALA A 119 19.48 13.11 13.42
C ALA A 119 21.02 13.10 13.53
N MET A 120 21.70 12.28 12.72
CA MET A 120 23.17 12.25 12.65
C MET A 120 23.75 13.57 12.15
N VAL A 121 23.15 14.18 11.13
CA VAL A 121 23.54 15.53 10.66
C VAL A 121 23.35 16.58 11.75
N SER A 122 22.37 16.38 12.64
CA SER A 122 22.13 17.25 13.80
C SER A 122 23.06 16.97 14.99
N GLY A 123 24.03 16.05 14.85
CA GLY A 123 25.00 15.70 15.89
C GLY A 123 24.63 14.52 16.79
N LEU A 124 23.54 13.79 16.49
CA LEU A 124 23.18 12.58 17.23
C LEU A 124 24.06 11.39 16.83
N GLU A 125 24.83 10.86 17.76
CA GLU A 125 25.57 9.61 17.55
C GLU A 125 24.62 8.39 17.59
N ILE A 126 24.52 7.66 16.48
CA ILE A 126 23.72 6.43 16.35
C ILE A 126 24.66 5.23 16.37
N ALA A 127 24.81 4.65 17.55
CA ALA A 127 25.63 3.47 17.81
C ALA A 127 25.07 2.68 19.02
N ALA A 128 25.42 1.40 19.13
CA ALA A 128 25.07 0.58 20.30
C ALA A 128 25.57 1.21 21.63
N GLY A 129 26.77 1.81 21.58
CA GLY A 129 27.42 2.48 22.71
C GLY A 129 26.93 3.91 22.99
N SER A 130 25.99 4.45 22.20
CA SER A 130 25.58 5.85 22.31
C SER A 130 25.12 6.21 23.73
N SER A 131 25.61 7.33 24.27
CA SER A 131 25.22 7.81 25.59
C SER A 131 23.75 8.25 25.63
N GLN A 132 23.20 8.65 24.49
CA GLN A 132 21.84 9.15 24.35
C GLN A 132 20.86 8.02 24.02
N LEU A 133 19.73 7.97 24.74
CA LEU A 133 18.69 6.96 24.53
C LEU A 133 18.13 6.98 23.09
N ALA A 134 18.00 8.17 22.51
CA ALA A 134 17.54 8.34 21.13
C ALA A 134 18.50 7.67 20.11
N GLY A 135 19.81 7.83 20.29
CA GLY A 135 20.83 7.23 19.43
C GLY A 135 20.81 5.70 19.48
N LYS A 136 20.71 5.14 20.70
CA LYS A 136 20.49 3.69 20.90
C LYS A 136 19.18 3.22 20.27
N GLY A 137 18.10 3.98 20.45
CA GLY A 137 16.79 3.69 19.90
C GLY A 137 16.82 3.55 18.39
N PHE A 138 17.38 4.54 17.68
CA PHE A 138 17.54 4.47 16.23
C PHE A 138 18.40 3.28 15.81
N TYR A 139 19.53 3.03 16.50
CA TYR A 139 20.43 1.93 16.18
C TYR A 139 19.70 0.58 16.17
N TYR A 140 18.99 0.26 17.25
CA TYR A 140 18.27 -1.02 17.35
C TYR A 140 17.02 -1.07 16.46
N LEU A 141 16.30 0.04 16.30
CA LEU A 141 15.15 0.09 15.38
C LEU A 141 15.56 -0.17 13.93
N LEU A 142 16.67 0.42 13.48
CA LEU A 142 17.20 0.17 12.14
C LEU A 142 17.59 -1.30 11.95
N LEU A 143 18.32 -1.88 12.91
CA LEU A 143 18.72 -3.29 12.84
C LEU A 143 17.53 -4.25 12.83
N VAL A 144 16.56 -4.02 13.72
CA VAL A 144 15.37 -4.87 13.82
C VAL A 144 14.51 -4.75 12.56
N THR A 145 14.23 -3.52 12.12
CA THR A 145 13.36 -3.32 10.94
C THR A 145 14.03 -3.78 9.65
N GLY A 146 15.32 -3.48 9.45
CA GLY A 146 16.10 -3.96 8.31
C GLY A 146 16.23 -5.49 8.32
N GLY A 147 16.56 -6.08 9.47
CA GLY A 147 16.67 -7.54 9.62
C GLY A 147 15.35 -8.26 9.33
N ILE A 148 14.23 -7.79 9.90
CA ILE A 148 12.90 -8.33 9.58
C ILE A 148 12.62 -8.19 8.08
N ALA A 149 12.84 -7.00 7.51
CA ALA A 149 12.58 -6.74 6.09
C ALA A 149 13.32 -7.72 5.17
N PHE A 150 14.64 -7.85 5.34
CA PHE A 150 15.48 -8.68 4.48
C PHE A 150 15.21 -10.17 4.67
N VAL A 151 15.06 -10.65 5.91
CA VAL A 151 14.82 -12.08 6.19
C VAL A 151 13.44 -12.51 5.68
N THR A 152 12.39 -11.79 6.07
CA THR A 152 11.01 -12.16 5.71
C THR A 152 10.73 -11.91 4.23
N GLY A 153 11.27 -10.83 3.65
CA GLY A 153 11.18 -10.52 2.22
C GLY A 153 11.86 -11.58 1.35
N THR A 154 13.05 -12.05 1.74
CA THR A 154 13.76 -13.15 1.05
C THR A 154 12.97 -14.45 1.16
N PHE A 155 12.58 -14.85 2.38
CA PHE A 155 11.82 -16.09 2.61
C PHE A 155 10.50 -16.12 1.82
N GLY A 156 9.74 -15.02 1.89
CA GLY A 156 8.49 -14.87 1.15
C GLY A 156 8.69 -14.91 -0.37
N SER A 157 9.72 -14.25 -0.88
CA SER A 157 9.99 -14.19 -2.32
C SER A 157 10.44 -15.55 -2.90
N ILE A 158 11.03 -16.42 -2.08
CA ILE A 158 11.31 -17.82 -2.46
C ILE A 158 10.03 -18.65 -2.48
N GLY A 159 9.22 -18.57 -1.43
CA GLY A 159 8.07 -19.46 -1.26
C GLY A 159 6.86 -19.14 -2.15
N MET A 160 6.59 -17.86 -2.38
CA MET A 160 5.43 -17.42 -3.18
C MET A 160 5.36 -18.01 -4.60
N PRO A 161 6.43 -18.02 -5.42
CA PRO A 161 6.39 -18.66 -6.73
C PRO A 161 6.20 -20.17 -6.62
N ILE A 162 6.80 -20.83 -5.62
CA ILE A 162 6.68 -22.29 -5.39
C ILE A 162 5.22 -22.66 -5.12
N VAL A 163 4.58 -21.99 -4.16
CA VAL A 163 3.18 -22.28 -3.80
C VAL A 163 2.23 -21.99 -4.97
N ARG A 164 2.47 -20.92 -5.73
CA ARG A 164 1.65 -20.61 -6.91
C ARG A 164 1.81 -21.59 -8.06
N LEU A 165 2.98 -22.21 -8.22
CA LEU A 165 3.20 -23.24 -9.23
C LEU A 165 2.58 -24.58 -8.82
N ALA A 166 2.63 -24.90 -7.53
CA ALA A 166 2.11 -26.14 -6.96
C ALA A 166 0.58 -26.16 -6.87
N ASP A 167 -0.06 -25.04 -6.52
CA ASP A 167 -1.51 -24.93 -6.42
C ASP A 167 -2.14 -24.56 -7.78
N ARG A 168 -2.91 -25.48 -8.37
CA ARG A 168 -3.56 -25.27 -9.68
C ARG A 168 -4.52 -24.08 -9.67
N GLY A 169 -5.22 -23.84 -8.57
CA GLY A 169 -6.13 -22.71 -8.41
C GLY A 169 -5.37 -21.40 -8.46
N LEU A 170 -4.29 -21.28 -7.69
CA LEU A 170 -3.45 -20.07 -7.71
C LEU A 170 -2.72 -19.88 -9.04
N ARG A 171 -2.24 -20.96 -9.66
CA ARG A 171 -1.53 -20.91 -10.94
C ARG A 171 -2.40 -20.33 -12.05
N THR A 172 -3.67 -20.69 -12.07
CA THR A 172 -4.64 -20.25 -13.09
C THR A 172 -4.85 -18.73 -13.09
N TYR A 173 -4.68 -18.08 -11.92
CA TYR A 173 -4.80 -16.62 -11.76
C TYR A 173 -3.44 -15.91 -11.70
N SER A 174 -2.33 -16.61 -11.96
CA SER A 174 -0.98 -16.05 -11.90
C SER A 174 -0.51 -15.63 -13.30
N MET A 175 -0.10 -14.38 -13.45
CA MET A 175 0.47 -13.87 -14.70
C MET A 175 2.01 -14.05 -14.69
N PRO A 176 2.67 -14.10 -15.87
CA PRO A 176 4.14 -14.11 -15.94
C PRO A 176 4.81 -13.01 -15.11
N MET A 177 4.17 -11.83 -15.07
CA MET A 177 4.61 -10.68 -14.27
C MET A 177 4.71 -10.99 -12.77
N ASN A 178 3.86 -11.87 -12.23
CA ASN A 178 3.95 -12.27 -10.82
C ASN A 178 5.27 -12.99 -10.53
N TYR A 179 5.67 -13.91 -11.41
CA TYR A 179 6.91 -14.68 -11.24
C TYR A 179 8.15 -13.80 -11.42
N PHE A 180 8.13 -12.88 -12.39
CA PHE A 180 9.18 -11.87 -12.53
C PHE A 180 9.30 -11.03 -11.25
N ASN A 181 8.19 -10.57 -10.68
CA ASN A 181 8.22 -9.79 -9.43
C ASN A 181 8.83 -10.58 -8.28
N TYR A 182 8.47 -11.85 -8.10
CA TYR A 182 9.06 -12.67 -7.04
C TYR A 182 10.57 -12.84 -7.21
N LEU A 183 11.04 -13.09 -8.44
CA LEU A 183 12.46 -13.21 -8.72
C LEU A 183 13.21 -11.89 -8.52
N PHE A 184 12.68 -10.79 -9.06
CA PHE A 184 13.30 -9.48 -8.92
C PHE A 184 13.35 -9.03 -7.46
N PHE A 185 12.27 -9.23 -6.70
CA PHE A 185 12.23 -8.89 -5.28
C PHE A 185 13.15 -9.80 -4.47
N LEU A 186 13.29 -11.08 -4.85
CA LEU A 186 14.27 -11.98 -4.24
C LEU A 186 15.70 -11.47 -4.45
N VAL A 187 16.05 -10.96 -5.63
CA VAL A 187 17.37 -10.37 -5.89
C VAL A 187 17.58 -9.11 -5.04
N VAL A 188 16.56 -8.26 -4.89
CA VAL A 188 16.65 -7.05 -4.06
C VAL A 188 16.78 -7.40 -2.57
N TYR A 189 15.89 -8.22 -2.01
CA TYR A 189 15.97 -8.63 -0.61
C TYR A 189 17.20 -9.48 -0.31
N GLY A 190 17.59 -10.37 -1.23
CA GLY A 190 18.76 -11.23 -1.09
C GLY A 190 20.07 -10.44 -1.13
N SER A 191 20.19 -9.44 -2.01
CA SER A 191 21.35 -8.54 -2.02
C SER A 191 21.44 -7.69 -0.75
N GLY A 192 20.30 -7.23 -0.21
CA GLY A 192 20.25 -6.50 1.06
C GLY A 192 20.59 -7.38 2.26
N LEU A 193 20.07 -8.60 2.27
CA LEU A 193 20.39 -9.62 3.29
C LEU A 193 21.88 -9.97 3.28
N PHE A 194 22.46 -10.14 2.09
CA PHE A 194 23.89 -10.39 1.91
C PHE A 194 24.72 -9.21 2.40
N ALA A 195 24.36 -7.98 2.00
CA ALA A 195 25.05 -6.77 2.41
C ALA A 195 25.01 -6.60 3.94
N TRP A 196 23.84 -6.79 4.55
CA TRP A 196 23.70 -6.69 6.00
C TRP A 196 24.46 -7.79 6.74
N LEU A 197 24.29 -9.07 6.40
CA LEU A 197 24.89 -10.15 7.19
C LEU A 197 26.41 -10.27 7.06
N LEU A 198 26.97 -9.96 5.89
CA LEU A 198 28.36 -10.28 5.58
C LEU A 198 29.26 -9.06 5.42
N LEU A 199 28.71 -7.87 5.17
CA LEU A 199 29.50 -6.68 4.87
C LEU A 199 29.31 -5.58 5.91
N ASP A 200 28.05 -5.27 6.25
CA ASP A 200 27.70 -4.17 7.14
C ASP A 200 26.66 -4.59 8.23
N PRO A 201 27.01 -5.48 9.18
CA PRO A 201 26.07 -5.99 10.19
C PRO A 201 25.54 -4.92 11.14
N THR A 202 26.29 -3.84 11.32
CA THR A 202 25.91 -2.69 12.15
C THR A 202 25.18 -1.61 11.37
N LEU A 203 25.03 -1.75 10.04
CA LEU A 203 24.45 -0.75 9.13
C LEU A 203 25.19 0.61 9.15
N GLU A 204 26.47 0.62 9.49
CA GLU A 204 27.28 1.84 9.59
C GLU A 204 27.55 2.44 8.21
N GLU A 205 27.99 1.62 7.26
CA GLU A 205 28.24 2.04 5.88
C GLU A 205 26.93 2.54 5.24
N TYR A 206 25.83 1.81 5.45
CA TYR A 206 24.53 2.19 4.93
C TYR A 206 23.99 3.48 5.59
N ARG A 207 24.17 3.69 6.91
CA ARG A 207 23.83 4.98 7.54
C ARG A 207 24.67 6.13 6.99
N ALA A 208 25.96 5.93 6.78
CA ALA A 208 26.84 6.93 6.17
C ALA A 208 26.36 7.29 4.75
N TYR A 209 25.86 6.32 3.98
CA TYR A 209 25.26 6.58 2.67
C TYR A 209 24.08 7.55 2.77
N TRP A 210 23.15 7.32 3.71
CA TRP A 210 22.00 8.19 3.93
C TRP A 210 22.39 9.59 4.43
N VAL A 211 23.42 9.71 5.28
CA VAL A 211 23.98 11.01 5.64
C VAL A 211 24.53 11.71 4.40
N GLY A 212 25.29 10.99 3.57
CA GLY A 212 25.84 11.50 2.31
C GLY A 212 24.79 11.96 1.30
N LEU A 213 23.59 11.34 1.28
CA LEU A 213 22.46 11.85 0.53
C LEU A 213 22.07 13.25 1.03
N ILE A 214 21.91 13.45 2.34
CA ILE A 214 21.48 14.75 2.90
C ILE A 214 22.56 15.83 2.74
N THR A 215 23.83 15.48 2.99
CA THR A 215 24.96 16.42 2.95
C THR A 215 25.55 16.62 1.56
N LEU A 216 25.06 15.88 0.55
CA LEU A 216 25.60 15.85 -0.82
C LEU A 216 27.08 15.44 -0.90
N THR A 217 27.55 14.66 0.08
CA THR A 217 28.92 14.15 0.17
C THR A 217 28.90 12.62 0.19
N PRO A 218 28.92 11.95 -0.98
CA PRO A 218 28.84 10.49 -1.04
C PRO A 218 30.02 9.86 -0.31
N PRO A 219 29.79 8.91 0.63
CA PRO A 219 30.87 8.14 1.21
C PRO A 219 31.45 7.14 0.20
N THR A 220 32.60 6.58 0.54
CA THR A 220 33.13 5.40 -0.15
C THR A 220 32.37 4.17 0.34
N LEU A 221 31.76 3.43 -0.59
CA LEU A 221 30.94 2.26 -0.30
C LEU A 221 31.58 1.00 -0.88
N HIS A 222 31.32 -0.13 -0.24
CA HIS A 222 31.67 -1.43 -0.78
C HIS A 222 30.89 -1.68 -2.10
N PRO A 223 31.50 -2.26 -3.14
CA PRO A 223 30.85 -2.45 -4.44
C PRO A 223 29.53 -3.23 -4.39
N MET A 224 29.41 -4.18 -3.46
CA MET A 224 28.16 -4.95 -3.27
C MET A 224 27.05 -4.12 -2.60
N THR A 225 27.39 -3.18 -1.71
CA THR A 225 26.44 -2.20 -1.17
C THR A 225 25.93 -1.28 -2.28
N VAL A 226 26.85 -0.82 -3.14
CA VAL A 226 26.50 -0.05 -4.35
C VAL A 226 25.54 -0.82 -5.25
N LEU A 227 25.82 -2.09 -5.52
CA LEU A 227 24.93 -2.95 -6.31
C LEU A 227 23.55 -3.06 -5.66
N HIS A 228 23.47 -3.27 -4.35
CA HIS A 228 22.19 -3.33 -3.64
C HIS A 228 21.41 -2.01 -3.76
N ILE A 229 22.07 -0.86 -3.57
CA ILE A 229 21.43 0.46 -3.73
C ILE A 229 20.88 0.63 -5.15
N ILE A 230 21.65 0.29 -6.18
CA ILE A 230 21.19 0.35 -7.58
C ILE A 230 19.97 -0.56 -7.79
N LEU A 231 20.00 -1.79 -7.29
CA LEU A 231 18.88 -2.73 -7.38
C LEU A 231 17.64 -2.19 -6.66
N PHE A 232 17.82 -1.54 -5.51
CA PHE A 232 16.74 -0.93 -4.76
C PHE A 232 16.16 0.30 -5.47
N ASP A 233 16.99 1.16 -6.08
CA ASP A 233 16.55 2.30 -6.88
C ASP A 233 15.73 1.85 -8.10
N LEU A 234 16.19 0.81 -8.79
CA LEU A 234 15.43 0.18 -9.87
C LEU A 234 14.11 -0.41 -9.36
N PHE A 235 14.09 -0.97 -8.15
CA PHE A 235 12.87 -1.44 -7.51
C PHE A 235 11.89 -0.30 -7.25
N LEU A 236 12.34 0.85 -6.73
CA LEU A 236 11.48 2.02 -6.52
C LEU A 236 10.90 2.55 -7.84
N ILE A 237 11.70 2.60 -8.90
CA ILE A 237 11.24 3.03 -10.24
C ILE A 237 10.23 2.04 -10.82
N TYR A 238 10.45 0.74 -10.61
CA TYR A 238 9.61 -0.31 -11.15
C TYR A 238 8.27 -0.45 -10.39
N LEU A 239 8.28 -0.26 -9.08
CA LEU A 239 7.16 -0.56 -8.18
C LEU A 239 5.81 0.08 -8.61
N PRO A 240 5.76 1.36 -9.07
CA PRO A 240 4.52 1.96 -9.56
C PRO A 240 3.88 1.24 -10.74
N PHE A 241 4.65 0.50 -11.55
CA PHE A 241 4.12 -0.23 -12.70
C PHE A 241 3.61 -1.63 -12.36
N THR A 242 3.72 -2.03 -11.10
CA THR A 242 3.28 -3.34 -10.64
C THR A 242 1.86 -3.31 -10.07
N ARG A 243 1.27 -4.51 -9.88
CA ARG A 243 0.04 -4.68 -9.09
C ARG A 243 0.25 -4.42 -7.59
N SER A 244 1.48 -4.17 -7.14
CA SER A 244 1.77 -3.89 -5.75
C SER A 244 1.22 -2.54 -5.29
N THR A 245 0.78 -1.64 -6.18
CA THR A 245 0.11 -0.37 -5.77
C THR A 245 -1.09 -0.55 -4.84
N HIS A 246 -1.62 -1.78 -4.74
CA HIS A 246 -2.68 -2.13 -3.81
C HIS A 246 -2.32 -1.85 -2.34
N TYR A 247 -1.06 -1.80 -1.92
CA TYR A 247 -0.76 -1.45 -0.52
C TYR A 247 -1.21 -0.02 -0.17
N ILE A 248 -1.26 0.89 -1.16
CA ILE A 248 -1.81 2.24 -1.02
C ILE A 248 -3.32 2.20 -1.26
N THR A 249 -3.75 1.66 -2.41
CA THR A 249 -5.15 1.76 -2.82
C THR A 249 -6.08 0.91 -1.98
N ARG A 250 -5.60 -0.16 -1.31
CA ARG A 250 -6.40 -0.97 -0.38
C ARG A 250 -6.73 -0.19 0.89
N ILE A 251 -5.81 0.61 1.41
CA ILE A 251 -6.11 1.48 2.56
C ILE A 251 -7.19 2.48 2.16
N LEU A 252 -7.04 3.13 1.00
CA LEU A 252 -8.07 4.03 0.48
C LEU A 252 -9.41 3.30 0.26
N ALA A 253 -9.39 2.10 -0.34
CA ALA A 253 -10.59 1.30 -0.57
C ALA A 253 -11.26 0.87 0.75
N TYR A 254 -10.52 0.65 1.83
CA TYR A 254 -11.12 0.37 3.14
C TYR A 254 -12.00 1.54 3.61
N PHE A 255 -11.47 2.76 3.56
CA PHE A 255 -12.15 3.94 4.11
C PHE A 255 -13.17 4.57 3.16
N PHE A 256 -12.95 4.50 1.84
CA PHE A 256 -13.78 5.17 0.83
C PHE A 256 -14.65 4.23 0.00
N ILE A 257 -14.61 2.92 0.26
CA ILE A 257 -15.44 1.94 -0.45
C ILE A 257 -16.03 0.90 0.51
N ARG A 258 -15.18 0.10 1.18
CA ARG A 258 -15.64 -1.03 2.01
C ARG A 258 -16.40 -0.58 3.25
N TRP A 259 -15.96 0.51 3.87
CA TRP A 259 -16.61 1.12 5.03
C TRP A 259 -17.22 2.47 4.68
N ASP A 260 -17.44 2.77 3.40
CA ASP A 260 -18.21 3.97 3.07
C ASP A 260 -19.70 3.68 3.26
N ASP A 261 -20.23 4.14 4.38
CA ASP A 261 -21.62 4.00 4.81
C ASP A 261 -22.38 5.33 4.74
N GLU A 262 -21.88 6.30 3.97
CA GLU A 262 -22.51 7.61 3.87
C GLU A 262 -23.80 7.56 3.04
N PRO A 263 -24.98 7.89 3.61
CA PRO A 263 -26.25 7.87 2.91
C PRO A 263 -26.33 9.05 1.94
N ASN A 264 -26.97 8.80 0.81
CA ASN A 264 -27.36 9.87 -0.10
C ASN A 264 -28.59 10.60 0.46
N LEU A 265 -28.40 11.75 1.11
CA LEU A 265 -29.47 12.59 1.65
C LEU A 265 -29.74 13.80 0.73
N PRO A 266 -30.97 14.35 0.72
CA PRO A 266 -31.27 15.56 -0.02
C PRO A 266 -30.35 16.73 0.38
N GLY A 267 -29.79 17.43 -0.60
CA GLY A 267 -28.84 18.53 -0.45
C GLY A 267 -27.40 18.10 -0.15
N SER A 268 -27.12 16.80 0.00
CA SER A 268 -25.78 16.31 0.35
C SER A 268 -24.77 16.47 -0.79
N GLU A 269 -23.46 16.49 -0.45
CA GLU A 269 -22.38 16.49 -1.44
C GLU A 269 -22.44 15.25 -2.35
N LEU A 270 -22.87 14.11 -1.81
CA LEU A 270 -23.05 12.88 -2.56
C LEU A 270 -24.16 13.02 -3.60
N GLU A 271 -25.31 13.62 -3.22
CA GLU A 271 -26.41 13.89 -4.15
C GLU A 271 -25.94 14.78 -5.30
N GLN A 272 -25.24 15.89 -4.98
CA GLN A 272 -24.72 16.81 -5.98
C GLN A 272 -23.76 16.12 -6.97
N LYS A 273 -22.88 15.25 -6.48
CA LYS A 273 -21.97 14.44 -7.32
C LYS A 273 -22.74 13.49 -8.22
N ILE A 274 -23.75 12.79 -7.69
CA ILE A 274 -24.58 11.85 -8.44
C ILE A 274 -25.37 12.60 -9.52
N CYS A 275 -26.03 13.72 -9.20
CA CYS A 275 -26.73 14.56 -10.15
C CYS A 275 -25.80 15.05 -11.27
N GLY A 276 -24.58 15.49 -10.93
CA GLY A 276 -23.57 15.90 -11.90
C GLY A 276 -23.14 14.76 -12.84
N LEU A 277 -23.12 13.51 -12.36
CA LEU A 277 -22.84 12.33 -13.19
C LEU A 277 -24.02 11.93 -14.06
N LEU A 278 -25.25 12.01 -13.52
CA LEU A 278 -26.49 11.75 -14.27
C LEU A 278 -26.72 12.76 -15.39
N GLY A 279 -26.23 13.99 -15.24
CA GLY A 279 -26.26 15.02 -16.28
C GLY A 279 -25.24 14.82 -17.42
N ARG A 280 -24.35 13.82 -17.33
CA ARG A 280 -23.39 13.54 -18.43
C ARG A 280 -24.10 12.85 -19.59
N LYS A 281 -23.70 13.20 -20.81
CA LYS A 281 -24.20 12.56 -22.03
C LYS A 281 -23.67 11.13 -22.16
N VAL A 282 -24.53 10.22 -22.60
CA VAL A 282 -24.17 8.86 -22.95
C VAL A 282 -23.38 8.89 -24.27
N SER A 283 -22.16 8.34 -24.25
CA SER A 283 -21.22 8.37 -25.38
C SER A 283 -21.36 7.18 -26.35
N TRP A 284 -22.30 6.29 -26.10
CA TRP A 284 -22.52 5.05 -26.85
C TRP A 284 -24.02 4.77 -27.01
N GLU A 285 -24.37 3.85 -27.90
CA GLU A 285 -25.76 3.55 -28.25
C GLU A 285 -26.04 2.04 -28.15
N ALA A 286 -27.23 1.68 -27.69
CA ALA A 286 -27.77 0.32 -27.80
C ALA A 286 -29.29 0.35 -27.95
N LYS A 287 -29.90 -0.80 -28.28
CA LYS A 287 -31.36 -0.91 -28.47
C LYS A 287 -32.21 -0.36 -27.30
N HIS A 288 -31.66 -0.33 -26.09
CA HIS A 288 -32.32 0.13 -24.87
C HIS A 288 -31.74 1.45 -24.31
N ILE A 289 -30.74 2.04 -24.99
CA ILE A 289 -30.05 3.26 -24.55
C ILE A 289 -29.87 4.19 -25.76
N PRO A 290 -30.64 5.29 -25.84
CA PRO A 290 -30.57 6.22 -26.96
C PRO A 290 -29.27 7.04 -26.94
N ALA A 291 -28.68 7.26 -28.12
CA ALA A 291 -27.49 8.09 -28.27
C ALA A 291 -27.76 9.58 -27.95
N GLY A 292 -26.76 10.27 -27.40
CA GLY A 292 -26.77 11.74 -27.25
C GLY A 292 -27.58 12.30 -26.08
N LYS A 293 -28.39 11.46 -25.43
CA LYS A 293 -29.12 11.80 -24.19
C LYS A 293 -28.22 11.75 -22.96
N THR A 294 -28.64 12.40 -21.89
CA THR A 294 -28.02 12.28 -20.57
C THR A 294 -28.36 10.94 -19.91
N TRP A 295 -27.57 10.54 -18.91
CA TRP A 295 -27.88 9.34 -18.11
C TRP A 295 -29.22 9.47 -17.38
N ALA A 296 -29.61 10.68 -16.94
CA ALA A 296 -30.92 10.92 -16.35
C ALA A 296 -32.05 10.64 -17.34
N GLU A 297 -32.00 11.24 -18.54
CA GLU A 297 -33.00 11.05 -19.59
C GLU A 297 -33.10 9.58 -20.01
N ALA A 298 -31.95 8.93 -20.23
CA ALA A 298 -31.91 7.52 -20.60
C ALA A 298 -32.56 6.60 -19.55
N ALA A 299 -32.39 6.91 -18.26
CA ALA A 299 -32.98 6.13 -17.17
C ALA A 299 -34.49 6.37 -16.98
N THR A 300 -34.98 7.57 -17.28
CA THR A 300 -36.40 7.92 -17.11
C THR A 300 -37.25 7.61 -18.33
N GLU A 301 -36.66 7.62 -19.53
CA GLU A 301 -37.37 7.38 -20.79
C GLU A 301 -37.27 5.92 -21.27
N SER A 302 -36.39 5.11 -20.67
CA SER A 302 -36.38 3.67 -20.92
C SER A 302 -37.76 3.12 -20.55
N GLY A 303 -38.57 2.80 -21.56
CA GLY A 303 -39.96 2.35 -21.42
C GLY A 303 -40.06 0.99 -20.73
N LEU A 304 -39.74 0.94 -19.45
CA LEU A 304 -40.21 -0.10 -18.55
C LEU A 304 -41.74 -0.11 -18.71
N PRO A 305 -42.34 -1.25 -19.10
CA PRO A 305 -43.77 -1.29 -19.33
C PRO A 305 -44.46 -0.83 -18.05
N GLU A 306 -45.29 0.21 -18.16
CA GLU A 306 -46.22 0.56 -17.09
C GLU A 306 -46.94 -0.73 -16.70
N LYS A 307 -46.81 -1.11 -15.41
CA LYS A 307 -47.63 -2.19 -14.87
C LYS A 307 -49.08 -1.78 -15.07
N LYS A 308 -49.74 -2.41 -16.04
CA LYS A 308 -51.20 -2.46 -16.13
C LYS A 308 -51.77 -3.08 -14.86
#